data_AF-A0A5M6CBQ6-F1
#
_entry.id   AF-A0A5M6CBQ6-F1
#
_cell.length_a   1.000
_cell.length_b   1.000
_cell.length_c   1.000
_cell.angle_alpha   90.00
_cell.angle_beta   90.00
_cell.angle_gamma   90.00
#
_symmetry.space_group_name_H-M   'P 1'
#
loop_
_entity.id
_entity.type
_entity.pdbx_description
1 polymer ?
#
loop_
_entity_poly.entity_id
_entity_poly.type
_entity_poly.pdbx_seq_one_letter_code
_entity_poly.pdbx_strand_id
1 'polypeptide(L)' 'MKKMLLVALVGIAGLTSCSKDYTCTCVSVLPDGSQTNTETKTISGTKDGAEKKCKAFDNVNGQVTTTCQLD' A
#
# COMPACT_ATOMS: atom_id res chain seq x y z
N MET A 1 22.60 -5.22 -4.00
CA MET A 1 23.55 -4.67 -2.99
C MET A 1 23.14 -3.26 -2.65
N LYS A 2 23.15 -2.90 -1.35
CA LYS A 2 22.82 -1.59 -0.74
C LYS A 2 21.30 -1.31 -0.74
N LYS A 3 20.61 -1.06 0.38
CA LYS A 3 20.98 -0.71 1.76
C LYS A 3 19.81 -1.08 2.67
N MET A 4 20.17 -1.38 3.92
CA MET A 4 19.35 -1.43 5.14
C MET A 4 18.04 -0.64 5.09
N LEU A 5 16.98 -1.23 5.66
CA LEU A 5 16.24 -0.53 6.70
C LEU A 5 15.63 -1.54 7.68
N LEU A 6 16.38 -1.77 8.77
CA LEU A 6 15.80 -2.08 10.07
C LEU A 6 14.74 -1.02 10.39
N VAL A 7 13.56 -1.43 10.85
CA VAL A 7 13.01 -1.00 12.16
C VAL A 7 12.01 -2.08 12.59
N ALA A 8 12.40 -2.90 13.57
CA ALA A 8 11.46 -3.59 14.42
C ALA A 8 10.79 -2.53 15.31
N LEU A 9 9.46 -2.38 15.20
CA LEU A 9 8.69 -1.61 16.16
C LEU A 9 7.74 -2.58 16.89
N VAL A 10 8.18 -3.03 18.06
CA VAL A 10 7.29 -3.57 19.09
C VAL A 10 6.62 -2.37 19.74
N GLY A 11 5.33 -2.20 19.47
CA GLY A 11 4.49 -1.13 20.01
C GLY A 11 3.26 -1.73 20.69
N ILE A 12 3.17 -1.50 21.99
CA ILE A 12 2.25 -2.09 22.96
C ILE A 12 0.90 -1.36 22.89
N ALA A 13 -0.19 -2.12 23.08
CA ALA A 13 -1.51 -1.74 23.57
C ALA A 13 -1.98 -0.28 23.42
N GLY A 14 -2.98 -0.09 22.55
CA GLY A 14 -3.86 1.08 22.54
C GLY A 14 -5.14 0.74 21.79
N LEU A 15 -6.12 0.13 22.47
CA LEU A 15 -7.48 -0.12 21.96
C LEU A 15 -8.30 1.18 21.89
N THR A 16 -7.71 2.26 21.38
CA THR A 16 -8.47 3.40 20.91
C THR A 16 -8.62 3.21 19.41
N SER A 17 -9.81 3.42 18.89
CA SER A 17 -10.07 3.54 17.46
C SER A 17 -9.31 4.75 16.90
N CYS A 18 -7.98 4.68 16.85
CA CYS A 18 -7.13 5.67 16.23
C CYS A 18 -7.27 5.47 14.73
N SER A 19 -8.23 6.16 14.12
CA SER A 19 -8.15 6.42 12.70
C SER A 19 -6.82 7.11 12.44
N LYS A 20 -5.95 6.44 11.69
CA LYS A 20 -4.68 6.99 11.20
C LYS A 20 -4.80 7.16 9.70
N ASP A 21 -4.05 8.10 9.18
CA ASP A 21 -3.84 8.23 7.74
C ASP A 21 -2.75 7.24 7.32
N TYR A 22 -3.09 6.34 6.41
CA TYR A 22 -2.18 5.39 5.80
C TYR A 22 -1.94 5.78 4.34
N THR A 23 -0.74 5.51 3.83
CA THR A 23 -0.43 5.80 2.43
C THR A 23 -0.59 4.52 1.63
N CYS A 24 -1.48 4.50 0.66
CA CYS A 24 -1.62 3.40 -0.28
C CYS A 24 -0.85 3.74 -1.55
N THR A 25 0.17 2.95 -1.87
CA THR A 25 0.97 3.10 -3.08
C THR A 25 0.55 2.06 -4.11
N CYS A 26 0.09 2.52 -5.26
CA CYS A 26 -0.32 1.72 -6.40
C CYS A 26 0.74 1.79 -7.49
N VAL A 27 1.18 0.64 -7.97
CA VAL A 27 2.17 0.52 -9.03
C VAL A 27 1.55 -0.24 -10.19
N SER A 28 1.58 0.37 -11.38
CA SER A 28 1.14 -0.26 -12.61
C SER A 28 2.35 -0.82 -13.35
N VAL A 29 2.25 -2.08 -13.78
CA VAL A 29 3.28 -2.81 -14.52
C VAL A 29 2.71 -3.39 -15.80
N LEU A 30 3.52 -3.40 -16.85
CA LEU A 30 3.29 -4.13 -18.10
C LEU A 30 3.67 -5.62 -17.94
N PRO A 31 3.28 -6.49 -18.88
CA PRO A 31 3.58 -7.93 -18.81
C PRO A 31 5.08 -8.25 -18.91
N ASP A 32 5.87 -7.35 -19.48
CA ASP A 32 7.33 -7.42 -19.55
C ASP A 32 8.02 -7.06 -18.22
N GLY A 33 7.23 -6.69 -17.20
CA GLY A 33 7.71 -6.24 -15.89
C GLY A 33 8.06 -4.76 -15.83
N SER A 34 7.88 -4.01 -16.91
CA SER A 34 8.14 -2.57 -16.94
C SER A 34 7.09 -1.80 -16.14
N GLN A 35 7.53 -1.00 -15.17
CA GLN A 35 6.65 -0.10 -14.42
C GLN A 35 6.25 1.09 -15.27
N THR A 36 4.96 1.33 -15.41
CA THR A 36 4.40 2.41 -16.24
C THR A 36 3.93 3.60 -15.42
N ASN A 37 3.41 3.34 -14.21
CA ASN A 37 2.83 4.39 -13.38
C ASN A 37 2.98 4.07 -11.90
N THR A 38 3.00 5.13 -11.08
CA THR A 38 2.90 5.02 -9.62
C THR A 38 2.04 6.13 -9.08
N GLU A 39 1.05 5.74 -8.29
CA GLU A 39 0.13 6.65 -7.63
C GLU A 39 0.15 6.40 -6.13
N THR A 40 0.07 7.47 -5.35
CA THR A 40 -0.14 7.38 -3.91
C THR A 40 -1.51 7.95 -3.56
N LYS A 41 -2.18 7.31 -2.60
CA LYS A 41 -3.49 7.71 -2.10
C LYS A 41 -3.48 7.65 -0.57
N THR A 42 -4.02 8.67 0.09
CA THR A 42 -4.15 8.64 1.55
C THR A 42 -5.48 8.01 1.94
N ILE A 43 -5.44 7.04 2.85
CA ILE A 43 -6.63 6.35 3.36
C ILE A 43 -6.66 6.47 4.88
N SER A 44 -7.67 7.17 5.38
CA SER A 44 -7.91 7.28 6.81
C SER A 44 -8.74 6.11 7.33
N GLY A 45 -8.36 5.57 8.49
CA GLY A 45 -9.16 4.55 9.18
C GLY A 45 -8.34 3.66 10.09
N THR A 46 -8.85 2.45 10.35
CA THR A 46 -8.05 1.39 10.97
C THR A 46 -7.11 0.79 9.95
N LYS A 47 -5.98 0.23 10.38
CA LYS A 47 -5.01 -0.43 9.48
C LYS A 47 -5.69 -1.47 8.58
N ASP A 48 -6.49 -2.37 9.16
CA ASP A 48 -7.21 -3.41 8.42
C ASP A 48 -8.22 -2.83 7.41
N GLY A 49 -8.95 -1.77 7.80
CA GLY A 49 -9.87 -1.09 6.89
C GLY A 49 -9.14 -0.36 5.76
N ALA A 50 -8.00 0.26 6.06
CA ALA A 50 -7.17 0.96 5.08
C ALA A 50 -6.53 -0.04 4.10
N GLU A 51 -6.07 -1.20 4.58
CA GLU A 51 -5.50 -2.26 3.76
C GLU A 51 -6.54 -2.83 2.78
N LYS A 52 -7.74 -3.14 3.27
CA LYS A 52 -8.85 -3.60 2.42
C LYS A 52 -9.22 -2.57 1.35
N LYS A 53 -9.31 -1.29 1.72
CA LYS A 53 -9.55 -0.20 0.76
C LYS A 53 -8.41 -0.06 -0.23
N CYS A 54 -7.17 -0.21 0.20
CA CYS A 54 -5.99 -0.12 -0.66
C CYS A 54 -5.95 -1.26 -1.68
N LYS A 55 -6.19 -2.50 -1.23
CA LYS A 55 -6.29 -3.69 -2.09
C LYS A 55 -7.47 -3.63 -3.06
N ALA A 56 -8.54 -2.92 -2.72
CA ALA A 56 -9.66 -2.71 -3.63
C ALA A 56 -9.30 -1.85 -4.86
N PHE A 57 -8.16 -1.17 -4.85
CA PHE A 57 -7.64 -0.46 -6.02
C PHE A 57 -6.80 -1.35 -6.95
N ASP A 58 -6.51 -2.60 -6.57
CA ASP A 58 -5.86 -3.56 -7.45
C ASP A 58 -6.73 -3.77 -8.69
N ASN A 59 -6.14 -3.60 -9.87
CA ASN A 59 -6.89 -3.67 -11.12
C ASN A 59 -6.02 -4.21 -12.26
N VAL A 60 -6.64 -4.94 -13.18
CA VAL A 60 -6.01 -5.37 -14.43
C VAL A 60 -6.77 -4.75 -15.59
N ASN A 61 -6.09 -3.87 -16.33
CA ASN A 61 -6.66 -3.21 -17.51
C ASN A 61 -5.90 -3.67 -18.76
N GLY A 62 -6.44 -4.69 -19.43
CA GLY A 62 -5.80 -5.34 -20.56
C GLY A 62 -4.48 -5.99 -20.14
N GLN A 63 -3.37 -5.44 -20.63
CA GLN A 63 -2.01 -5.93 -20.33
C GLN A 63 -1.38 -5.27 -19.09
N VAL A 64 -1.98 -4.19 -18.58
CA VAL A 64 -1.42 -3.44 -17.45
C VAL A 64 -2.01 -3.97 -16.16
N THR A 65 -1.16 -4.43 -15.25
CA THR A 65 -1.53 -4.86 -13.90
C THR A 65 -1.19 -3.76 -12.90
N THR A 66 -2.16 -3.30 -12.15
CA THR A 66 -1.98 -2.32 -11.07
C THR A 66 -2.12 -3.03 -9.74
N THR A 67 -1.06 -2.95 -8.93
CA THR A 67 -1.01 -3.53 -7.58
C THR A 67 -0.79 -2.44 -6.56
N CYS A 68 -1.60 -2.43 -5.50
CA CYS A 68 -1.61 -1.46 -4.44
C CYS A 68 -1.19 -2.09 -3.11
N GLN A 69 -0.36 -1.37 -2.37
CA GLN A 69 0.20 -1.77 -1.09
C GLN A 69 0.04 -0.62 -0.10
N LEU A 70 -0.40 -0.95 1.12
CA LEU A 70 -0.49 0.01 2.21
C LEU A 70 0.90 0.14 2.87
N ASP A 71 1.40 1.36 2.95
CA ASP A 71 2.62 1.79 3.65
C ASP A 71 2.29 2.34 5.05
#